data_AF-A0A820HY57-F1
#
_entry.id   AF-A0A820HY57-F1
#
_cell.length_a   1.000
_cell.length_b   1.000
_cell.length_c   1.000
_cell.angle_alpha   90.00
_cell.angle_beta   90.00
_cell.angle_gamma   90.00
#
_symmetry.space_group_name_H-M   'P 1'
#
loop_
_entity.id
_entity.type
_entity.pdbx_description
1 polymer ?
#
loop_
_entity_poly.entity_id
_entity_poly.type
_entity_poly.pdbx_seq_one_letter_code
_entity_poly.pdbx_strand_id
1 'polypeptide(L)'
;MNIRYRAAYGSLLFIFLIAWILLIPEQISQSYPRVYVAIPPAKKFDYLLEPGDDICATDDPLLLIVYVHSAIENRHRRESIRLTWASYSTFGKHIRVLFMLGSSQNTELMKQVQFEFDTYR
;
A
#
# COMPACT_ATOMS: atom_id res chain seq x y z
N MET A 1 19.16 41.47 -36.15
CA MET A 1 19.94 41.46 -34.89
C MET A 1 19.28 40.49 -33.89
N ASN A 2 19.41 39.15 -34.04
CA ASN A 2 18.77 38.20 -33.09
C ASN A 2 19.20 36.71 -33.25
N ILE A 3 20.48 36.42 -33.52
CA ILE A 3 20.97 35.03 -33.60
C ILE A 3 22.09 34.76 -32.57
N ARG A 4 22.89 35.78 -32.21
CA ARG A 4 24.01 35.63 -31.28
C ARG A 4 23.60 35.38 -29.81
N TYR A 5 22.39 35.77 -29.41
CA TYR A 5 21.95 35.62 -28.02
C TYR A 5 21.51 34.18 -27.67
N ARG A 6 20.97 33.40 -28.63
CA ARG A 6 20.42 32.06 -28.34
C ARG A 6 21.48 31.02 -27.95
N ALA A 7 22.70 31.13 -28.48
CA ALA A 7 23.79 30.22 -28.15
C ALA A 7 24.35 30.44 -26.73
N ALA A 8 24.38 31.70 -26.27
CA ALA A 8 24.90 32.05 -24.94
C ALA A 8 23.99 31.52 -23.81
N TYR A 9 22.67 31.65 -23.95
CA TYR A 9 21.72 31.15 -22.95
C TYR A 9 21.72 29.62 -22.85
N GLY A 10 21.92 28.91 -23.97
CA GLY A 10 22.03 27.45 -23.97
C GLY A 10 23.27 26.94 -23.21
N SER A 11 24.42 27.60 -23.39
CA SER A 11 25.65 27.23 -22.68
C SER A 11 25.58 27.52 -21.17
N LEU A 12 24.98 28.67 -20.78
CA LEU A 12 24.83 29.02 -19.38
C LEU A 12 23.90 28.07 -18.62
N LEU A 13 22.80 27.63 -19.25
CA LEU A 13 21.89 26.62 -18.67
C LEU A 13 22.57 25.26 -18.50
N PHE A 14 23.40 24.85 -19.46
CA PHE A 14 24.11 23.58 -19.38
C PHE A 14 25.16 23.58 -18.26
N ILE A 15 25.87 24.69 -18.10
CA ILE A 15 26.82 24.89 -16.98
C ILE A 15 26.07 24.91 -15.64
N PHE A 16 24.91 25.56 -15.56
CA PHE A 16 24.07 25.55 -14.36
C PHE A 16 23.59 24.14 -14.00
N LEU A 17 23.17 23.34 -14.98
CA LEU A 17 22.75 21.95 -14.76
C LEU A 17 23.91 21.06 -14.29
N ILE A 18 25.09 21.19 -14.90
CA ILE A 18 26.28 20.45 -14.47
C ILE A 18 26.71 20.88 -13.06
N ALA A 19 26.71 22.18 -12.79
CA ALA A 19 26.99 22.70 -11.45
C ALA A 19 25.97 22.17 -10.43
N TRP A 20 24.68 22.12 -10.77
CA TRP A 20 23.65 21.58 -9.89
C TRP A 20 23.83 20.09 -9.62
N ILE A 21 24.18 19.29 -10.65
CA ILE A 21 24.45 17.84 -10.51
C ILE A 21 25.71 17.59 -9.67
N LEU A 22 26.77 18.37 -9.88
CA LEU A 22 28.04 18.23 -9.15
C LEU A 22 27.98 18.82 -7.73
N LEU A 23 27.06 19.75 -7.46
CA LEU A 23 26.83 20.35 -6.14
C LEU A 23 25.70 19.67 -5.37
N ILE A 24 25.12 18.56 -5.85
CA ILE A 24 24.25 17.74 -4.98
C ILE A 24 25.16 17.22 -3.86
N PRO A 25 24.99 17.69 -2.61
CA PRO A 25 25.73 17.10 -1.52
C PRO A 25 25.26 15.65 -1.46
N GLU A 26 26.20 14.73 -1.64
CA GLU A 26 26.01 13.32 -1.37
C GLU A 26 25.31 13.24 -0.01
N GLN A 27 24.03 12.84 -0.02
CA GLN A 27 23.27 12.71 1.20
C GLN A 27 23.91 11.55 1.95
N ILE A 28 24.88 11.89 2.82
CA ILE A 28 25.52 10.95 3.73
C ILE A 28 24.37 10.28 4.47
N SER A 29 24.11 9.02 4.14
CA SER A 29 23.17 8.20 4.87
C SER A 29 23.72 8.04 6.27
N GLN A 30 23.34 8.94 7.19
CA GLN A 30 23.73 8.82 8.58
C GLN A 30 23.23 7.47 9.09
N SER A 31 24.16 6.55 9.33
CA SER A 31 23.90 5.26 9.94
C SER A 31 23.58 5.50 11.42
N TYR A 32 22.32 5.75 11.73
CA TYR A 32 21.87 5.77 13.11
C TYR A 32 22.09 4.39 13.74
N PRO A 33 22.66 4.29 14.96
CA PRO A 33 22.79 3.00 15.63
C PRO A 33 21.39 2.41 15.87
N ARG A 34 21.07 1.27 15.24
CA ARG A 34 19.84 0.51 15.53
C ARG A 34 19.95 -0.09 16.93
N VAL A 35 19.33 0.56 17.91
CA VAL A 35 19.02 -0.07 19.19
C VAL A 35 17.79 -0.95 18.97
N TYR A 36 17.99 -2.27 18.90
CA TYR A 36 16.88 -3.22 18.84
C TYR A 36 16.25 -3.34 20.24
N VAL A 37 15.15 -2.64 20.45
CA VAL A 37 14.27 -2.90 21.60
C VAL A 37 13.48 -4.17 21.28
N ALA A 38 13.55 -5.17 22.15
CA ALA A 38 12.70 -6.36 22.01
C ALA A 38 11.24 -5.91 22.07
N ILE A 39 10.53 -6.06 20.96
CA ILE A 39 9.09 -5.78 20.89
C ILE A 39 8.44 -6.77 21.85
N PRO A 40 7.59 -6.31 22.81
CA PRO A 40 6.87 -7.22 23.68
C PRO A 40 6.11 -8.24 22.84
N PRO A 41 5.97 -9.49 23.31
CA PRO A 41 5.29 -10.52 22.55
C PRO A 41 3.91 -10.01 22.15
N ALA A 42 3.59 -10.10 20.86
CA ALA A 42 2.30 -9.67 20.34
C ALA A 42 1.19 -10.34 21.14
N LYS A 43 0.20 -9.55 21.57
CA LYS A 43 -0.98 -10.07 22.26
C LYS A 43 -1.61 -11.12 21.35
N LYS A 44 -1.77 -12.35 21.83
CA LYS A 44 -2.45 -13.41 21.07
C LYS A 44 -3.94 -13.07 21.02
N PHE A 45 -4.50 -13.06 19.82
CA PHE A 45 -5.93 -12.90 19.59
C PHE A 45 -6.41 -14.03 18.69
N ASP A 46 -7.63 -14.49 18.94
CA ASP A 46 -8.30 -15.47 18.09
C ASP A 46 -9.02 -14.73 16.97
N TYR A 47 -8.87 -15.22 15.75
CA TYR A 47 -9.56 -14.66 14.60
C TYR A 47 -10.97 -15.25 14.51
N LEU A 48 -11.97 -14.38 14.45
CA LEU A 48 -13.36 -14.80 14.31
C LEU A 48 -13.68 -15.23 12.88
N LEU A 49 -13.08 -14.55 11.90
CA LEU A 49 -13.25 -14.78 10.47
C LEU A 49 -11.89 -14.81 9.81
N GLU A 50 -11.51 -15.99 9.32
CA GLU A 50 -10.26 -16.22 8.60
C GLU A 50 -10.57 -16.69 7.18
N PRO A 51 -9.98 -16.04 6.16
CA PRO A 51 -10.27 -16.37 4.78
C PRO A 51 -9.63 -17.70 4.33
N GLY A 52 -8.82 -18.35 5.18
CA GLY A 52 -8.25 -19.68 4.93
C GLY A 52 -6.98 -19.68 4.09
N ASP A 53 -6.40 -20.88 3.93
CA ASP A 53 -5.15 -21.09 3.18
C ASP A 53 -5.36 -21.02 1.66
N ASP A 54 -6.61 -21.17 1.20
CA ASP A 54 -7.02 -21.18 -0.20
C ASP A 54 -6.81 -19.84 -0.91
N ILE A 55 -6.72 -18.74 -0.17
CA ILE A 55 -6.46 -17.39 -0.73
C ILE A 55 -5.11 -17.30 -1.42
N CYS A 56 -4.10 -17.99 -0.87
CA CYS A 56 -2.73 -17.98 -1.35
C CYS A 56 -2.33 -19.27 -2.07
N ALA A 57 -3.07 -20.37 -1.86
CA ALA A 57 -2.76 -21.69 -2.41
C ALA A 57 -3.32 -21.94 -3.84
N THR A 58 -3.51 -20.89 -4.64
CA THR A 58 -3.98 -21.03 -6.03
C THR A 58 -2.82 -21.30 -6.99
N ASP A 59 -3.06 -22.05 -8.07
CA ASP A 59 -2.08 -22.29 -9.15
C ASP A 59 -1.63 -21.00 -9.85
N ASP A 60 -2.42 -19.93 -9.71
CA ASP A 60 -2.12 -18.61 -10.27
C ASP A 60 -1.04 -17.88 -9.43
N PRO A 61 -0.01 -17.28 -10.07
CA PRO A 61 1.08 -16.63 -9.36
C PRO A 61 0.59 -15.36 -8.66
N LEU A 62 0.64 -15.38 -7.32
CA LEU A 62 0.34 -14.23 -6.47
C LEU A 62 1.50 -13.23 -6.51
N LEU A 63 1.23 -12.00 -6.93
CA LEU A 63 2.23 -10.92 -7.01
C LEU A 63 2.22 -10.05 -5.76
N LEU A 64 1.03 -9.69 -5.26
CA LEU A 64 0.87 -8.73 -4.18
C LEU A 64 -0.30 -9.09 -3.26
N ILE A 65 -0.06 -9.01 -1.96
CA ILE A 65 -1.11 -9.01 -0.94
C ILE A 65 -1.19 -7.61 -0.33
N VAL A 66 -2.39 -7.03 -0.32
CA VAL A 66 -2.65 -5.72 0.27
C VAL A 66 -3.53 -5.88 1.50
N TYR A 67 -3.00 -5.47 2.66
CA TYR A 67 -3.75 -5.42 3.90
C TYR A 67 -4.36 -4.03 4.09
N VAL A 68 -5.67 -3.97 4.26
CA VAL A 68 -6.40 -2.72 4.48
C VAL A 68 -7.02 -2.74 5.88
N HIS A 69 -6.47 -1.94 6.79
CA HIS A 69 -7.13 -1.68 8.08
C HIS A 69 -8.43 -0.89 7.87
N SER A 70 -9.52 -1.38 8.43
CA SER A 70 -10.82 -0.71 8.33
C SER A 70 -11.65 -0.90 9.60
N ALA A 71 -12.49 0.08 9.93
CA ALA A 71 -13.48 -0.06 10.98
C ALA A 71 -14.71 -0.82 10.46
N ILE A 72 -15.42 -1.53 11.31
CA ILE A 72 -16.55 -2.39 10.91
C ILE A 72 -17.62 -1.61 10.14
N GLU A 73 -17.90 -0.39 10.59
CA GLU A 73 -18.90 0.55 10.07
C GLU A 73 -18.55 1.04 8.64
N ASN A 74 -17.29 0.96 8.24
CA ASN A 74 -16.81 1.46 6.95
C ASN A 74 -17.06 0.48 5.78
N ARG A 75 -18.18 -0.26 5.80
CA ARG A 75 -18.56 -1.21 4.74
C ARG A 75 -18.56 -0.56 3.36
N HIS A 76 -19.15 0.62 3.22
CA HIS A 76 -19.18 1.34 1.94
C HIS A 76 -17.78 1.68 1.41
N ARG A 77 -16.82 1.98 2.27
CA ARG A 77 -15.44 2.29 1.85
C ARG A 77 -14.73 1.04 1.36
N ARG A 78 -14.91 -0.09 2.05
CA ARG A 78 -14.39 -1.40 1.60
C ARG A 78 -14.99 -1.79 0.26
N GLU A 79 -16.28 -1.54 0.08
CA GLU A 79 -16.94 -1.79 -1.19
C GLU A 79 -16.39 -0.93 -2.32
N SER A 80 -16.18 0.37 -2.09
CA SER A 80 -15.53 1.23 -3.09
C SER A 80 -14.12 0.74 -3.45
N ILE A 81 -13.37 0.20 -2.49
CA ILE A 81 -12.06 -0.41 -2.78
C ILE A 81 -12.21 -1.61 -3.71
N ARG A 82 -13.11 -2.55 -3.40
CA ARG A 82 -13.40 -3.73 -4.24
C ARG A 82 -13.82 -3.35 -5.66
N LEU A 83 -14.63 -2.31 -5.80
CA LEU A 83 -15.15 -1.84 -7.09
C LEU A 83 -14.16 -0.98 -7.88
N THR A 84 -13.03 -0.59 -7.28
CA THR A 84 -12.02 0.26 -7.93
C THR A 84 -10.71 -0.48 -8.09
N TRP A 85 -9.64 -0.05 -7.43
CA TRP A 85 -8.30 -0.58 -7.64
C TRP A 85 -8.14 -2.04 -7.17
N ALA A 86 -9.01 -2.52 -6.28
CA ALA A 86 -8.99 -3.93 -5.86
C ALA A 86 -9.89 -4.82 -6.75
N SER A 87 -10.45 -4.27 -7.82
CA SER A 87 -11.29 -5.04 -8.74
C SER A 87 -10.45 -6.08 -9.48
N TYR A 88 -11.01 -7.28 -9.60
CA TYR A 88 -10.47 -8.35 -10.45
C TYR A 88 -10.21 -7.87 -11.88
N SER A 89 -11.04 -6.98 -12.40
CA SER A 89 -10.88 -6.46 -13.77
C SER A 89 -9.61 -5.62 -13.97
N THR A 90 -9.02 -5.08 -12.90
CA THR A 90 -7.85 -4.20 -12.98
C THR A 90 -6.53 -4.98 -12.92
N PHE A 91 -6.45 -5.98 -12.04
CA PHE A 91 -5.19 -6.72 -11.80
C PHE A 91 -5.32 -8.25 -11.87
N GLY A 92 -6.47 -8.75 -12.33
CA GLY A 92 -6.75 -10.18 -12.42
C GLY A 92 -6.63 -10.88 -11.07
N LYS A 93 -6.04 -12.08 -11.08
CA LYS A 93 -5.78 -12.89 -9.90
C LYS A 93 -4.42 -12.62 -9.24
N HIS A 94 -3.66 -11.61 -9.66
CA HIS A 94 -2.31 -11.40 -9.15
C HIS A 94 -2.27 -10.58 -7.86
N ILE A 95 -3.38 -9.90 -7.53
CA ILE A 95 -3.52 -9.13 -6.28
C ILE A 95 -4.59 -9.78 -5.39
N ARG A 96 -4.31 -9.86 -4.09
CA ARG A 96 -5.29 -10.22 -3.05
C ARG A 96 -5.41 -9.08 -2.07
N VAL A 97 -6.63 -8.72 -1.68
CA VAL A 97 -6.89 -7.66 -0.71
C VAL A 97 -7.56 -8.27 0.52
N LEU A 98 -6.94 -8.08 1.69
CA LEU A 98 -7.48 -8.53 2.97
C LEU A 98 -7.88 -7.32 3.80
N PHE A 99 -9.14 -7.29 4.24
CA PHE A 99 -9.61 -6.27 5.15
C PHE A 99 -9.42 -6.72 6.60
N MET A 100 -8.59 -5.99 7.35
CA MET A 100 -8.36 -6.24 8.76
C MET A 100 -9.36 -5.43 9.57
N LEU A 101 -10.27 -6.13 10.23
CA LEU A 101 -11.35 -5.58 11.04
C LEU A 101 -11.17 -5.98 12.51
N GLY A 102 -11.65 -5.13 13.40
CA GLY A 102 -11.87 -5.51 14.80
C GLY A 102 -13.19 -6.27 14.98
N SER A 103 -13.55 -6.53 16.24
CA SER A 103 -14.87 -7.03 16.64
C SER A 103 -15.70 -5.92 17.29
N SER A 104 -17.02 -6.02 17.22
CA SER A 104 -17.95 -5.15 17.95
C SER A 104 -18.92 -5.98 18.78
N GLN A 105 -19.39 -5.41 19.90
CA GLN A 105 -20.48 -5.99 20.70
C GLN A 105 -21.85 -5.84 20.00
N ASN A 106 -21.94 -5.00 18.98
CA ASN A 106 -23.15 -4.85 18.18
C ASN A 106 -23.33 -6.07 17.27
N THR A 107 -24.28 -6.93 17.62
CA THR A 107 -24.58 -8.16 16.90
C THR A 107 -25.04 -7.91 15.46
N GLU A 108 -25.71 -6.79 15.19
CA GLU A 108 -26.19 -6.47 13.84
C GLU A 108 -25.02 -6.10 12.92
N LEU A 109 -24.07 -5.30 13.43
CA LEU A 109 -22.83 -5.00 12.69
C LEU A 109 -22.01 -6.28 12.44
N MET A 110 -21.92 -7.18 13.42
CA MET A 110 -21.20 -8.44 13.23
C MET A 110 -21.88 -9.35 12.20
N LYS A 111 -23.22 -9.39 12.15
CA LYS A 111 -23.96 -10.10 11.08
C LYS A 111 -23.69 -9.51 9.70
N GLN A 112 -23.59 -8.19 9.59
CA GLN A 112 -23.25 -7.54 8.32
C GLN A 112 -21.82 -7.85 7.88
N VAL A 113 -20.88 -7.92 8.82
CA VAL A 113 -19.49 -8.35 8.53
C VAL A 113 -19.46 -9.81 8.10
N GLN A 114 -20.20 -10.69 8.78
CA GLN A 114 -20.30 -12.09 8.37
C GLN A 114 -20.86 -12.21 6.95
N PHE A 115 -21.98 -11.53 6.66
CA PHE A 115 -22.57 -11.53 5.33
C PHE A 115 -21.60 -11.00 4.27
N GLU A 116 -20.86 -9.92 4.57
CA GLU A 116 -19.81 -9.40 3.69
C GLU A 116 -18.69 -10.41 3.47
N PHE A 117 -18.23 -11.09 4.53
CA PHE A 117 -17.20 -12.11 4.45
C PHE A 117 -17.64 -13.29 3.55
N ASP A 118 -18.86 -13.79 3.75
CA ASP A 118 -19.41 -14.90 2.96
C ASP A 118 -19.64 -14.51 1.48
N THR A 119 -19.91 -13.23 1.21
CA THR A 119 -20.17 -12.73 -0.15
C THR A 119 -18.89 -12.58 -0.98
N TYR A 120 -17.78 -12.16 -0.36
CA TYR A 120 -16.55 -11.77 -1.07
C TYR A 120 -15.35 -12.69 -0.79
N ARG A 121 -15.58 -13.87 -0.22
CA ARG A 121 -14.53 -14.87 0.00
C ARG A 121 -13.93 -15.35 -1.32
#